data_AF-A0A2U0AE95-F1
#
_entry.id   AF-A0A2U0AE95-F1
#
_cell.length_a   1.000
_cell.length_b   1.000
_cell.length_c   1.000
_cell.angle_alpha   90.00
_cell.angle_beta   90.00
_cell.angle_gamma   90.00
#
_symmetry.space_group_name_H-M   'P 1'
#
loop_
_entity.id
_entity.type
_entity.pdbx_description
1 polymer ?
#
loop_
_entity_poly.entity_id
_entity_poly.type
_entity_poly.pdbx_seq_one_letter_code
_entity_poly.pdbx_strand_id
1 'polypeptide(L)'
;LRPFETMIHAGMEAIMPAHVIYSHIDRELAGFSPFWLKKVLRQQLGFQGVIFSDDLNMAAAEEAGGYGDRAVAALSAGCDMVLICNNKPAAMVVLERLKDYADPAAHVRLVRMHGRKQKTIQQLHLDPQWKRAVNRLSVAPEVISLDLGLE
;
A
#
# COMPACT_ATOMS: atom_id res chain seq x y z
N LEU A 1 9.91 -10.28 7.58
CA LEU A 1 9.13 -10.62 6.35
C LEU A 1 8.04 -11.67 6.57
N ARG A 2 8.17 -12.63 7.52
CA ARG A 2 7.19 -13.73 7.75
C ARG A 2 5.69 -13.35 7.64
N PRO A 3 5.17 -12.29 8.30
CA PRO A 3 3.75 -11.94 8.16
C PRO A 3 3.35 -11.58 6.71
N PHE A 4 4.23 -10.90 5.97
CA PHE A 4 3.98 -10.55 4.57
C PHE A 4 3.89 -11.81 3.71
N GLU A 5 4.85 -12.74 3.86
CA GLU A 5 4.84 -14.01 3.14
C GLU A 5 3.54 -14.80 3.37
N THR A 6 3.13 -14.95 4.64
CA THR A 6 1.87 -15.61 5.00
C THR A 6 0.67 -14.93 4.35
N MET A 7 0.58 -13.60 4.41
CA MET A 7 -0.55 -12.86 3.87
C MET A 7 -0.57 -12.86 2.34
N ILE A 8 0.59 -12.86 1.68
CA ILE A 8 0.70 -13.00 0.22
C ILE A 8 0.14 -14.35 -0.21
N HIS A 9 0.51 -15.44 0.46
CA HIS A 9 -0.06 -16.77 0.19
C HIS A 9 -1.56 -16.86 0.52
N ALA A 10 -2.05 -16.08 1.49
CA ALA A 10 -3.47 -15.97 1.81
C ALA A 10 -4.27 -15.11 0.81
N GLY A 11 -3.63 -14.54 -0.22
CA GLY A 11 -4.29 -13.76 -1.25
C GLY A 11 -4.44 -12.27 -0.95
N MET A 12 -3.54 -11.69 -0.16
CA MET A 12 -3.47 -10.24 0.06
C MET A 12 -3.42 -9.49 -1.28
N GLU A 13 -4.31 -8.51 -1.43
CA GLU A 13 -4.53 -7.84 -2.72
C GLU A 13 -3.66 -6.59 -2.92
N ALA A 14 -3.17 -5.98 -1.83
CA ALA A 14 -2.31 -4.80 -1.89
C ALA A 14 -1.34 -4.71 -0.71
N ILE A 15 -0.22 -4.00 -0.91
CA ILE A 15 0.78 -3.66 0.11
C ILE A 15 1.15 -2.18 -0.04
N MET A 16 1.47 -1.54 1.09
CA MET A 16 2.11 -0.23 1.15
C MET A 16 3.48 -0.38 1.82
N PRO A 17 4.57 0.14 1.22
CA PRO A 17 5.90 0.10 1.80
C PRO A 17 5.98 1.00 3.03
N ALA A 18 6.87 0.65 3.95
CA ALA A 18 7.19 1.51 5.08
C ALA A 18 8.09 2.67 4.64
N HIS A 19 7.92 3.82 5.26
CA HIS A 19 8.81 4.97 5.09
C HIS A 19 10.09 4.78 5.93
N VAL A 20 10.88 3.76 5.60
CA VAL A 20 12.05 3.32 6.38
C VAL A 20 13.20 2.93 5.44
N ILE A 21 14.42 3.29 5.84
CA ILE A 21 15.68 2.86 5.21
C ILE A 21 16.23 1.65 5.97
N TYR A 22 16.53 0.57 5.25
CA TYR A 22 17.16 -0.63 5.81
C TYR A 22 18.64 -0.65 5.43
N SER A 23 19.44 0.25 6.03
CA SER A 23 20.79 0.65 5.59
C SER A 23 21.82 -0.47 5.39
N HIS A 24 21.63 -1.62 6.05
CA HIS A 24 22.49 -2.81 5.88
C HIS A 24 22.16 -3.61 4.60
N ILE A 25 21.04 -3.31 3.95
CA ILE A 25 20.49 -4.04 2.81
C ILE A 25 20.37 -3.10 1.61
N ASP A 26 19.69 -1.97 1.78
CA ASP A 26 19.52 -0.93 0.78
C ASP A 26 19.51 0.44 1.46
N ARG A 27 20.17 1.42 0.84
CA ARG A 27 20.26 2.79 1.35
C ARG A 27 19.07 3.65 0.94
N GLU A 28 18.28 3.18 -0.03
CA GLU A 28 17.03 3.83 -0.43
C GLU A 28 15.90 3.54 0.57
N LEU A 29 14.93 4.45 0.64
CA LEU A 29 13.65 4.20 1.29
C LEU A 29 12.95 2.99 0.64
N ALA A 30 12.28 2.16 1.44
CA ALA A 30 11.69 0.92 0.93
C ALA A 30 10.71 1.14 -0.25
N GLY A 31 9.96 2.26 -0.26
CA GLY A 31 9.05 2.64 -1.36
C GLY A 31 9.75 3.12 -2.64
N PHE A 32 11.04 3.44 -2.57
CA PHE A 32 11.86 3.90 -3.69
C PHE A 32 12.94 2.87 -4.08
N SER A 33 13.00 1.73 -3.39
CA SER A 33 14.00 0.69 -3.60
C SER A 33 13.52 -0.38 -4.59
N PRO A 34 14.16 -0.52 -5.77
CA PRO A 34 13.91 -1.66 -6.66
C PRO A 34 14.31 -3.00 -6.03
N PHE A 35 15.27 -3.00 -5.09
CA PHE A 35 15.64 -4.19 -4.35
C PHE A 35 14.46 -4.70 -3.52
N TRP A 36 13.82 -3.83 -2.72
CA TRP A 36 12.68 -4.25 -1.90
C TRP A 36 11.45 -4.58 -2.74
N LEU A 37 11.08 -3.72 -3.68
CA LEU A 37 9.81 -3.88 -4.40
C LEU A 37 9.87 -4.92 -5.52
N LYS A 38 10.94 -4.94 -6.33
CA LYS A 38 11.06 -5.90 -7.44
C LYS A 38 11.75 -7.19 -7.01
N LYS A 39 12.94 -7.09 -6.40
CA LYS A 39 13.73 -8.31 -6.10
C LYS A 39 13.16 -9.08 -4.92
N VAL A 40 12.85 -8.45 -3.79
CA VAL A 40 12.31 -9.16 -2.63
C VAL A 40 10.82 -9.42 -2.83
N LEU A 41 10.01 -8.38 -2.98
CA LEU A 41 8.55 -8.52 -2.92
C LEU A 41 7.97 -9.24 -4.15
N ARG A 42 8.31 -8.79 -5.38
CA ARG A 42 7.80 -9.41 -6.61
C ARG A 42 8.46 -10.75 -6.94
N GLN A 43 9.79 -10.85 -6.86
CA GLN A 43 10.52 -12.05 -7.29
C GLN A 43 10.65 -13.12 -6.19
N GLN A 44 11.13 -12.77 -4.99
CA GLN A 44 11.33 -13.76 -3.93
C GLN A 44 10.02 -14.17 -3.24
N LEU A 45 9.18 -13.21 -2.86
CA LEU A 45 7.90 -13.47 -2.19
C LEU A 45 6.75 -13.73 -3.18
N GLY A 46 6.99 -13.54 -4.48
CA GLY A 46 6.00 -13.84 -5.52
C GLY A 46 4.76 -12.92 -5.52
N PHE A 47 4.79 -11.78 -4.84
CA PHE A 47 3.60 -10.92 -4.68
C PHE A 47 3.09 -10.41 -6.04
N GLN A 48 1.80 -10.61 -6.33
CA GLN A 48 1.17 -10.16 -7.59
C GLN A 48 0.07 -9.09 -7.40
N GLY A 49 -0.15 -8.64 -6.16
CA GLY A 49 -1.10 -7.57 -5.83
C GLY A 49 -0.55 -6.18 -6.09
N VAL A 50 -1.33 -5.15 -5.76
CA VAL A 50 -0.97 -3.74 -5.94
C VAL A 50 0.09 -3.32 -4.92
N ILE A 51 1.10 -2.58 -5.36
CA ILE A 51 2.04 -1.86 -4.50
C ILE A 51 1.65 -0.38 -4.57
N PHE A 52 1.13 0.17 -3.49
CA PHE A 52 0.99 1.62 -3.34
C PHE A 52 2.35 2.22 -2.98
N SER A 53 2.60 3.47 -3.34
CA SER A 53 3.63 4.24 -2.64
C SER A 53 3.15 4.59 -1.22
N ASP A 54 4.08 5.03 -0.39
CA ASP A 54 3.73 5.86 0.77
C ASP A 54 3.29 7.27 0.32
N ASP A 55 2.99 8.16 1.27
CA ASP A 55 2.61 9.54 0.95
C ASP A 55 3.83 10.36 0.49
N LEU A 56 3.88 10.66 -0.81
CA LEU A 56 4.97 11.42 -1.43
C LEU A 56 4.96 12.92 -1.04
N ASN A 57 3.90 13.38 -0.35
CA ASN A 57 3.83 14.71 0.22
C ASN A 57 4.72 14.88 1.46
N MET A 58 5.16 13.79 2.11
CA MET A 58 5.98 13.87 3.31
C MET A 58 7.38 14.44 3.01
N ALA A 59 7.89 15.28 3.92
CA ALA A 59 9.13 16.05 3.77
C ALA A 59 10.38 15.16 3.53
N ALA A 60 10.35 13.91 3.99
CA ALA A 60 11.47 12.99 3.88
C ALA A 60 11.69 12.41 2.47
N ALA A 61 10.82 12.72 1.49
CA ALA A 61 11.07 12.40 0.08
C ALA A 61 11.79 13.53 -0.69
N GLU A 62 12.27 14.58 -0.01
CA GLU A 62 12.99 15.72 -0.63
C GLU A 62 14.24 15.33 -1.41
N GLU A 63 14.93 14.27 -1.01
CA GLU A 63 16.13 13.79 -1.70
C GLU A 63 15.86 13.32 -3.14
N ALA A 64 14.62 12.91 -3.45
CA ALA A 64 14.20 12.49 -4.79
C ALA A 64 13.72 13.65 -5.70
N GLY A 65 13.91 14.90 -5.28
CA GLY A 65 13.60 16.09 -6.06
C GLY A 65 12.15 16.55 -5.96
N GLY A 66 11.63 17.13 -7.05
CA GLY A 66 10.26 17.65 -7.12
C GLY A 66 9.21 16.53 -7.10
N TYR A 67 7.95 16.87 -6.77
CA TYR A 67 6.87 15.87 -6.65
C TYR A 67 6.71 14.95 -7.87
N GLY A 68 6.86 15.51 -9.08
CA GLY A 68 6.82 14.72 -10.31
C GLY A 68 7.95 13.69 -10.40
N ASP A 69 9.16 14.04 -9.99
CA ASP A 69 10.31 13.13 -10.04
C ASP A 69 10.21 12.06 -8.95
N ARG A 70 9.70 12.41 -7.76
CA ARG A 70 9.35 11.43 -6.71
C ARG A 70 8.35 10.40 -7.21
N ALA A 71 7.31 10.83 -7.92
CA ALA A 71 6.32 9.94 -8.47
C ALA A 71 6.92 8.99 -9.52
N VAL A 72 7.76 9.51 -10.42
CA VAL A 72 8.49 8.69 -11.39
C VAL A 72 9.43 7.71 -10.69
N ALA A 73 10.12 8.13 -9.62
CA ALA A 73 11.03 7.28 -8.86
C ALA A 73 10.28 6.13 -8.17
N ALA A 74 9.16 6.41 -7.49
CA ALA A 74 8.35 5.38 -6.83
C ALA A 74 7.78 4.35 -7.84
N LEU A 75 7.27 4.83 -8.98
CA LEU A 75 6.81 3.96 -10.08
C LEU A 75 7.97 3.13 -10.65
N SER A 76 9.11 3.76 -10.89
CA SER A 76 10.32 3.09 -11.39
C SER A 76 10.87 2.06 -10.41
N ALA A 77 10.73 2.29 -9.10
CA ALA A 77 11.09 1.35 -8.05
C ALA A 77 10.19 0.11 -8.06
N GLY A 78 8.93 0.26 -8.45
CA GLY A 78 7.99 -0.86 -8.63
C GLY A 78 6.61 -0.64 -8.01
N CYS A 79 6.29 0.59 -7.57
CA CYS A 79 4.92 0.93 -7.18
C CYS A 79 3.99 0.90 -8.40
N ASP A 80 2.74 0.49 -8.21
CA ASP A 80 1.69 0.52 -9.23
C ASP A 80 0.84 1.80 -9.14
N MET A 81 0.75 2.43 -7.96
CA MET A 81 0.00 3.67 -7.74
C MET A 81 0.71 4.56 -6.72
N VAL A 82 0.84 5.84 -7.05
CA VAL A 82 1.45 6.85 -6.17
C VAL A 82 0.40 7.63 -5.38
N LEU A 83 0.74 8.01 -4.16
CA LEU A 83 -0.13 8.76 -3.25
C LEU A 83 0.44 10.17 -2.99
N ILE A 84 -0.39 11.18 -3.20
CA ILE A 84 -0.16 12.56 -2.76
C ILE A 84 -1.35 12.96 -1.90
N CYS A 85 -1.16 12.94 -0.59
CA CYS A 85 -2.23 13.27 0.34
C CYS A 85 -2.14 14.73 0.79
N ASN A 86 -3.29 15.37 1.00
CA ASN A 86 -3.41 16.71 1.59
C ASN A 86 -2.67 17.85 0.86
N ASN A 87 -2.24 17.64 -0.39
CA ASN A 87 -1.54 18.65 -1.20
C ASN A 87 -1.99 18.61 -2.67
N LYS A 88 -3.09 19.33 -2.94
CA LYS A 88 -3.67 19.41 -4.29
C LYS A 88 -2.71 20.00 -5.33
N PRO A 89 -1.97 21.10 -5.08
CA PRO A 89 -1.00 21.62 -6.03
C PRO A 89 0.06 20.59 -6.43
N ALA A 90 0.62 19.86 -5.46
CA ALA A 90 1.57 18.79 -5.75
C ALA A 90 0.94 17.67 -6.58
N ALA A 91 -0.30 17.28 -6.28
CA ALA A 91 -1.03 16.27 -7.06
C ALA A 91 -1.20 16.69 -8.52
N MET A 92 -1.47 17.98 -8.80
CA MET A 92 -1.55 18.50 -10.17
C MET A 92 -0.21 18.42 -10.91
N VAL A 93 0.92 18.69 -10.22
CA VAL A 93 2.26 18.55 -10.81
C VAL A 93 2.54 17.09 -11.16
N VAL A 94 2.19 16.15 -10.28
CA VAL A 94 2.34 14.71 -10.53
C VAL A 94 1.46 14.27 -11.71
N LEU A 95 0.21 14.70 -11.76
CA LEU A 95 -0.70 14.39 -12.87
C LEU A 95 -0.14 14.87 -14.22
N GLU A 96 0.36 16.11 -14.29
CA GLU A 96 0.97 16.61 -15.52
C GLU A 96 2.24 15.83 -15.88
N ARG A 97 3.08 15.51 -14.90
CA ARG A 97 4.31 14.74 -15.11
C ARG A 97 4.04 13.34 -15.63
N LEU A 98 2.95 12.71 -15.19
CA LEU A 98 2.59 11.33 -15.53
C LEU A 98 1.57 11.22 -16.66
N LYS A 99 1.26 12.30 -17.39
CA LYS A 99 0.21 12.30 -18.43
C LYS A 99 0.39 11.23 -19.51
N ASP A 100 1.63 10.88 -19.83
CA ASP A 100 2.00 9.88 -20.84
C ASP A 100 2.47 8.55 -20.21
N TYR A 101 2.38 8.42 -18.89
CA TYR A 101 2.79 7.21 -18.18
C TYR A 101 1.75 6.10 -18.38
N ALA A 102 2.21 4.92 -18.77
CA ALA A 102 1.36 3.73 -18.89
C ALA A 102 2.09 2.47 -18.43
N ASP A 103 1.46 1.73 -17.53
CA ASP A 103 1.88 0.37 -17.15
C ASP A 103 0.65 -0.56 -17.20
N PRO A 104 0.49 -1.35 -18.28
CA PRO A 104 -0.63 -2.28 -18.41
C PRO A 104 -0.70 -3.31 -17.28
N ALA A 105 0.43 -3.76 -16.75
CA ALA A 105 0.46 -4.73 -15.66
C ALA A 105 -0.05 -4.10 -14.36
N ALA A 106 0.38 -2.87 -14.06
CA ALA A 106 -0.14 -2.10 -12.93
C ALA A 106 -1.66 -1.88 -13.06
N HIS A 107 -2.15 -1.49 -14.24
CA HIS A 107 -3.59 -1.30 -14.48
C HIS A 107 -4.41 -2.56 -14.20
N VAL A 108 -3.95 -3.74 -14.62
CA VAL A 108 -4.64 -5.01 -14.33
C VAL A 108 -4.69 -5.29 -12.83
N ARG A 109 -3.63 -5.01 -12.08
CA ARG A 109 -3.61 -5.15 -10.62
C ARG A 109 -4.59 -4.18 -9.97
N LEU A 110 -4.59 -2.92 -10.40
CA LEU A 110 -5.47 -1.87 -9.87
C LEU A 110 -6.95 -2.17 -10.09
N VAL A 111 -7.33 -2.74 -11.25
CA VAL A 111 -8.71 -3.16 -11.51
C VAL A 111 -9.21 -4.17 -10.46
N ARG A 112 -8.34 -5.03 -9.93
CA ARG A 112 -8.74 -6.03 -8.91
C ARG A 112 -9.10 -5.41 -7.55
N MET A 113 -8.71 -4.15 -7.31
CA MET A 113 -9.00 -3.40 -6.09
C MET A 113 -10.43 -2.84 -6.03
N HIS A 114 -11.22 -2.97 -7.11
CA HIS A 114 -12.62 -2.56 -7.08
C HIS A 114 -13.43 -3.39 -6.07
N GLY A 115 -14.24 -2.71 -5.26
CA GLY A 115 -15.12 -3.34 -4.29
C GLY A 115 -16.12 -4.31 -4.96
N ARG A 116 -16.11 -5.58 -4.55
CA ARG A 116 -16.90 -6.67 -5.16
C ARG A 116 -18.31 -6.83 -4.59
N LYS A 117 -18.60 -6.25 -3.41
CA LYS A 117 -19.88 -6.40 -2.71
C LYS A 117 -20.50 -5.03 -2.45
N GLN A 118 -21.65 -4.77 -3.05
CA GLN A 118 -22.44 -3.57 -2.79
C GLN A 118 -23.64 -3.94 -1.93
N LYS A 119 -23.44 -4.02 -0.61
CA LYS A 119 -24.56 -3.82 0.32
C LYS A 119 -24.66 -2.34 0.59
N THR A 120 -25.87 -1.77 0.51
CA THR A 120 -26.08 -0.44 1.06
C THR A 120 -25.86 -0.48 2.58
N ILE A 121 -25.60 0.66 3.19
CA ILE A 121 -25.43 0.75 4.64
C ILE A 121 -26.67 0.21 5.38
N GLN A 122 -27.88 0.44 4.84
CA GLN A 122 -29.13 -0.07 5.40
C GLN A 122 -29.18 -1.61 5.33
N GLN A 123 -28.84 -2.19 4.18
CA GLN A 123 -28.78 -3.65 4.00
C GLN A 123 -27.72 -4.29 4.91
N LEU A 124 -26.58 -3.62 5.10
CA LEU A 124 -25.54 -4.06 6.01
C LEU A 124 -26.08 -4.11 7.44
N HIS A 125 -26.75 -3.07 7.93
CA HIS A 125 -27.34 -3.02 9.28
C HIS A 125 -28.42 -4.07 9.55
N LEU A 126 -29.08 -4.56 8.51
CA LEU A 126 -30.05 -5.65 8.62
C LEU A 126 -29.39 -7.04 8.58
N ASP A 127 -28.14 -7.16 8.14
CA ASP A 127 -27.41 -8.42 8.01
C ASP A 127 -27.18 -9.09 9.38
N PRO A 128 -27.65 -10.33 9.60
CA PRO A 128 -27.37 -11.08 10.82
C PRO A 128 -25.88 -11.28 11.09
N GLN A 129 -25.04 -11.43 10.05
CA GLN A 129 -23.60 -11.53 10.21
C GLN A 129 -23.02 -10.24 10.79
N TRP A 130 -23.49 -9.08 10.31
CA TRP A 130 -23.04 -7.80 10.84
C TRP A 130 -23.45 -7.65 12.31
N LYS A 131 -24.72 -7.86 12.65
CA LYS A 131 -25.22 -7.77 14.04
C LYS A 131 -24.44 -8.65 15.00
N ARG A 132 -24.12 -9.90 14.59
CA ARG A 132 -23.28 -10.81 15.40
C ARG A 132 -21.86 -10.28 15.60
N ALA A 133 -21.24 -9.72 14.56
CA ALA A 133 -19.90 -9.16 14.66
C ALA A 133 -19.86 -7.91 15.57
N VAL A 134 -20.82 -6.98 15.44
CA VAL A 134 -20.97 -5.83 16.37
C VAL A 134 -21.04 -6.31 17.81
N ASN A 135 -21.97 -7.22 18.11
CA ASN A 135 -22.20 -7.68 19.47
C ASN A 135 -20.97 -8.38 20.06
N ARG A 136 -20.20 -9.11 19.23
CA ARG A 136 -18.97 -9.76 19.68
C ARG A 136 -17.88 -8.73 19.99
N LEU A 137 -17.76 -7.68 19.18
CA LEU A 137 -16.77 -6.61 19.40
C LEU A 137 -17.15 -5.72 20.58
N SER A 138 -18.44 -5.45 20.81
CA SER A 138 -18.90 -4.59 21.91
C SER A 138 -18.66 -5.18 23.30
N VAL A 139 -18.47 -6.49 23.40
CA VAL A 139 -18.15 -7.19 24.66
C VAL A 139 -16.70 -7.69 24.70
N ALA A 140 -15.91 -7.41 23.66
CA ALA A 140 -14.50 -7.79 23.65
C ALA A 140 -13.76 -6.94 24.70
N PRO A 141 -12.92 -7.57 25.55
CA PRO A 141 -12.11 -6.81 26.50
C PRO A 141 -11.15 -5.89 25.73
N GLU A 142 -10.95 -4.67 26.23
CA GLU A 142 -9.88 -3.82 25.74
C GLU A 142 -8.54 -4.48 26.07
N VAL A 143 -7.86 -4.98 25.04
CA VAL A 143 -6.49 -5.47 25.18
C VAL A 143 -5.57 -4.26 25.06
N ILE A 144 -5.07 -3.79 26.20
CA ILE A 144 -4.24 -2.56 26.31
C ILE A 144 -2.79 -2.77 25.81
N SER A 145 -2.41 -3.97 25.36
CA SER A 145 -1.03 -4.22 24.91
C SER A 145 -0.94 -5.05 23.63
N LEU A 146 -0.16 -4.55 22.67
CA LEU A 146 0.35 -5.24 21.48
C LEU A 146 1.60 -6.08 21.85
N ASP A 147 1.53 -6.84 22.94
CA ASP A 147 2.59 -7.78 23.28
C ASP A 147 2.44 -9.01 22.37
N LEU A 148 3.12 -8.99 21.23
CA LEU A 148 2.97 -10.01 20.18
C LEU A 148 3.66 -11.34 20.54
N GLY A 149 4.30 -11.44 21.72
CA GLY A 149 4.99 -12.65 22.17
C GLY A 149 6.06 -13.14 21.19
N LEU A 150 6.66 -12.22 20.43
CA LEU A 150 7.70 -12.52 19.45
C LEU A 150 9.07 -12.45 20.14
N GLU A 151 9.44 -13.55 20.81
CA GLU A 151 10.85 -13.87 21.13
C GLU A 151 11.60 -14.39 19.88
#